data_AF-A0A3D0QAI8-F1
#
_entry.id   AF-A0A3D0QAI8-F1
#
_cell.length_a   1.000
_cell.length_b   1.000
_cell.length_c   1.000
_cell.angle_alpha   90.00
_cell.angle_beta   90.00
_cell.angle_gamma   90.00
#
_symmetry.space_group_name_H-M   'P 1'
#
loop_
_entity.id
_entity.type
_entity.pdbx_description
1 polymer ?
#
loop_
_entity_poly.entity_id
_entity_poly.type
_entity_poly.pdbx_seq_one_letter_code
_entity_poly.pdbx_strand_id
1 'polypeptide(L)'
;DMSTNDKVLVLANGLAKNKPFAENSEEYQLFAAALEYVLIKLAKMIAKDGEGATKLIEIMVKGARSEDEAAQAARAVANSNLVKTAIHGADANWGR
;
A
#
# COMPACT_ATOMS: atom_id res chain seq x y z
N ASP A 1 -12.99 5.41 -5.83
CA ASP A 1 -13.23 5.03 -7.24
C ASP A 1 -11.93 4.61 -7.91
N MET A 2 -12.01 3.74 -8.92
CA MET A 2 -10.85 3.26 -9.67
C MET A 2 -10.80 4.00 -11.02
N SER A 3 -9.63 4.54 -11.36
CA SER A 3 -9.46 5.32 -12.59
C SER A 3 -9.28 4.41 -13.80
N THR A 4 -9.70 4.87 -14.97
CA THR A 4 -9.49 4.16 -16.25
C THR A 4 -8.05 4.26 -16.76
N ASN A 5 -7.21 5.06 -16.11
CA ASN A 5 -5.87 5.42 -16.57
C ASN A 5 -4.75 5.01 -15.59
N ASP A 6 -5.07 4.32 -14.49
CA ASP A 6 -4.06 3.89 -13.51
C ASP A 6 -3.01 2.99 -14.18
N LYS A 7 -1.72 3.38 -14.09
CA LYS A 7 -0.60 2.68 -14.72
C LYS A 7 0.64 2.73 -13.83
N VAL A 8 1.39 1.63 -13.79
CA VAL A 8 2.71 1.54 -13.15
C VAL A 8 3.67 0.89 -14.15
N LEU A 9 4.84 1.48 -14.34
CA LEU A 9 5.90 0.97 -15.22
C LEU A 9 7.20 0.87 -14.44
N VAL A 10 7.92 -0.24 -14.61
CA VAL A 10 9.26 -0.45 -14.04
C VAL A 10 10.22 -0.68 -15.20
N LEU A 11 11.27 0.14 -15.29
CA LEU A 11 12.29 0.05 -16.33
C LEU A 11 13.65 -0.20 -15.70
N ALA A 12 14.41 -1.15 -16.25
CA ALA A 12 15.76 -1.50 -15.79
C ALA A 12 16.76 -1.38 -16.95
N ASN A 13 17.77 -0.53 -16.81
CA ASN A 13 18.74 -0.22 -17.88
C ASN A 13 19.99 -1.12 -17.89
N GLY A 14 20.18 -1.98 -16.88
CA GLY A 14 21.30 -2.91 -16.78
C GLY A 14 22.68 -2.29 -16.50
N LEU A 15 22.78 -0.99 -16.24
CA LEU A 15 24.08 -0.30 -16.10
C LEU A 15 24.85 -0.64 -14.82
N ALA A 16 24.19 -1.28 -13.84
CA ALA A 16 24.83 -1.76 -12.62
C ALA A 16 25.81 -2.94 -12.85
N LYS A 17 25.76 -3.58 -14.03
CA LYS A 17 26.66 -4.69 -14.46
C LYS A 17 26.72 -5.89 -13.50
N ASN A 18 25.76 -6.02 -12.59
CA ASN A 18 25.55 -7.24 -11.82
C ASN A 18 25.10 -8.37 -12.76
N LYS A 19 25.32 -9.63 -12.33
CA LYS A 19 24.74 -10.77 -13.03
C LYS A 19 23.21 -10.72 -12.92
N PRO A 20 22.47 -11.20 -13.94
CA PRO A 20 21.04 -11.44 -13.79
C PRO A 20 20.77 -12.33 -12.58
N PHE A 21 19.73 -12.00 -11.84
CA PHE A 21 19.35 -12.75 -10.65
C PHE A 21 18.67 -14.05 -11.07
N ALA A 22 18.98 -15.16 -10.39
CA ALA A 22 18.15 -16.36 -10.47
C ALA A 22 16.88 -16.14 -9.64
N GLU A 23 15.78 -16.81 -10.00
CA GLU A 23 14.59 -16.85 -9.15
C GLU A 23 14.98 -17.36 -7.75
N ASN A 24 14.45 -16.70 -6.72
CA ASN A 24 14.72 -16.99 -5.31
C ASN A 24 16.18 -16.81 -4.83
N SER A 25 17.05 -16.19 -5.63
CA SER A 25 18.39 -15.78 -5.16
C SER A 25 18.32 -14.68 -4.10
N GLU A 26 19.38 -14.53 -3.30
CA GLU A 26 19.49 -13.46 -2.30
C GLU A 26 19.44 -12.08 -2.97
N GLU A 27 20.08 -11.92 -4.13
CA GLU A 27 20.07 -10.67 -4.89
C GLU A 27 18.67 -10.33 -5.43
N TYR A 28 17.90 -11.34 -5.84
CA TYR A 28 16.50 -11.16 -6.22
C TYR A 28 15.67 -10.66 -5.03
N GLN A 29 15.81 -11.29 -3.86
CA GLN A 29 15.08 -10.88 -2.66
C GLN A 29 15.45 -9.46 -2.23
N LEU A 30 16.73 -9.10 -2.31
CA LEU A 30 17.21 -7.75 -2.01
C LEU A 30 16.60 -6.71 -2.96
N PHE A 31 16.59 -6.98 -4.27
CA PHE A 31 15.98 -6.09 -5.24
C PHE A 31 14.46 -5.97 -5.03
N ALA A 32 13.77 -7.09 -4.80
CA ALA A 32 12.33 -7.11 -4.55
C ALA A 32 11.96 -6.28 -3.32
N ALA A 33 12.68 -6.44 -2.21
CA ALA A 33 12.46 -5.65 -0.99
C ALA A 33 12.73 -4.15 -1.22
N ALA A 34 13.77 -3.80 -1.98
CA ALA A 34 14.06 -2.40 -2.30
C ALA A 34 12.97 -1.77 -3.20
N LEU A 35 12.49 -2.52 -4.20
CA LEU A 35 11.40 -2.07 -5.07
C LEU A 35 10.10 -1.92 -4.28
N GLU A 36 9.76 -2.91 -3.46
CA GLU A 36 8.59 -2.88 -2.58
C GLU A 36 8.63 -1.67 -1.65
N TYR A 37 9.77 -1.38 -1.02
CA TYR A 37 9.94 -0.20 -0.19
C TYR A 37 9.58 1.08 -0.94
N VAL A 38 10.10 1.26 -2.16
CA VAL A 38 9.80 2.45 -2.98
C VAL A 38 8.32 2.51 -3.33
N LEU A 39 7.72 1.39 -3.78
CA LEU A 39 6.31 1.34 -4.16
C LEU A 39 5.38 1.63 -2.98
N ILE A 40 5.67 1.09 -1.79
CA ILE A 40 4.92 1.39 -0.57
C ILE A 40 5.05 2.87 -0.20
N LYS A 41 6.23 3.47 -0.32
CA LYS A 41 6.42 4.90 -0.05
C LYS A 41 5.59 5.76 -1.00
N LEU A 42 5.64 5.48 -2.30
CA LEU A 42 4.84 6.21 -3.30
C LEU A 42 3.33 6.03 -3.06
N ALA A 43 2.88 4.81 -2.77
CA ALA A 43 1.47 4.54 -2.46
C ALA A 43 0.98 5.32 -1.22
N LYS A 44 1.80 5.38 -0.16
CA LYS A 44 1.49 6.18 1.04
C LYS A 44 1.47 7.68 0.73
N MET A 45 2.34 8.16 -0.15
CA MET A 45 2.33 9.57 -0.59
C MET A 45 1.04 9.91 -1.34
N ILE A 46 0.59 9.07 -2.27
CA ILE A 46 -0.69 9.24 -2.98
C ILE A 46 -1.85 9.26 -1.99
N ALA A 47 -1.91 8.30 -1.07
CA ALA A 47 -2.99 8.24 -0.08
C ALA A 47 -3.01 9.46 0.87
N LYS A 48 -1.83 9.98 1.23
CA LYS A 48 -1.69 11.17 2.05
C LYS A 48 -2.16 12.43 1.33
N ASP A 49 -1.97 12.49 0.02
CA ASP A 49 -2.38 13.60 -0.85
C ASP A 49 -3.80 13.42 -1.42
N GLY A 50 -4.64 12.62 -0.74
CA GLY A 50 -6.05 12.51 -1.11
C GLY A 50 -6.75 13.88 -1.05
N GLU A 51 -7.72 14.11 -1.93
CA GLU A 51 -8.42 15.39 -2.01
C GLU A 51 -9.07 15.76 -0.65
N GLY A 52 -8.65 16.89 -0.08
CA GLY A 52 -9.10 17.35 1.23
C GLY A 52 -8.61 16.51 2.41
N ALA A 53 -7.67 15.59 2.22
CA ALA A 53 -7.14 14.75 3.28
C ALA A 53 -6.28 15.57 4.26
N THR A 54 -6.52 15.40 5.55
CA THR A 54 -5.71 16.01 6.63
C THR A 54 -4.87 14.99 7.39
N LYS A 55 -5.14 13.69 7.19
CA LYS A 55 -4.51 12.58 7.91
C LYS A 55 -4.31 11.40 6.96
N LEU A 56 -3.18 10.70 7.12
CA LEU A 56 -2.96 9.37 6.55
C LEU A 56 -3.39 8.32 7.57
N ILE A 57 -4.13 7.30 7.12
CA ILE A 57 -4.65 6.22 7.96
C ILE A 57 -4.01 4.92 7.50
N GLU A 58 -3.42 4.16 8.43
CA GLU A 58 -2.90 2.82 8.19
C GLU A 58 -3.72 1.80 8.98
N ILE A 59 -4.30 0.82 8.28
CA ILE A 59 -5.15 -0.21 8.86
C ILE A 59 -4.41 -1.54 8.76
N MET A 60 -4.18 -2.17 9.90
CA MET A 60 -3.49 -3.45 10.00
C MET A 60 -4.44 -4.50 10.57
N VAL A 61 -4.78 -5.50 9.75
CA VAL A 61 -5.60 -6.64 10.15
C VAL A 61 -4.68 -7.82 10.42
N LYS A 62 -4.85 -8.46 11.59
CA LYS A 62 -4.10 -9.65 12.01
C LYS A 62 -5.08 -10.76 12.39
N GLY A 63 -4.68 -12.01 12.18
CA GLY A 63 -5.49 -13.17 12.56
C GLY A 63 -6.66 -13.48 11.62
N ALA A 64 -6.67 -12.92 10.41
CA ALA A 64 -7.60 -13.35 9.36
C ALA A 64 -7.26 -14.77 8.89
N ARG A 65 -8.20 -15.43 8.21
CA ARG A 65 -8.01 -16.82 7.73
C ARG A 65 -7.06 -16.89 6.54
N SER A 66 -6.97 -15.82 5.77
CA SER A 66 -6.06 -15.66 4.64
C SER A 66 -5.62 -14.19 4.48
N GLU A 67 -4.58 -13.97 3.69
CA GLU A 67 -4.13 -12.62 3.32
C GLU A 67 -5.22 -11.85 2.54
N ASP A 68 -5.94 -12.53 1.64
CA ASP A 68 -7.05 -11.95 0.89
C ASP A 68 -8.19 -11.48 1.82
N GLU A 69 -8.55 -12.28 2.82
CA GLU A 69 -9.55 -11.88 3.83
C GLU A 69 -9.04 -10.69 4.67
N ALA A 70 -7.76 -10.69 5.06
CA ALA A 70 -7.16 -9.55 5.77
C ALA A 70 -7.22 -8.27 4.93
N ALA A 71 -6.87 -8.36 3.65
CA ALA A 71 -6.90 -7.25 2.71
C ALA A 71 -8.33 -6.76 2.45
N GLN A 72 -9.31 -7.66 2.33
CA GLN A 72 -10.72 -7.31 2.16
C GLN A 72 -11.25 -6.56 3.39
N ALA A 73 -10.97 -7.07 4.60
CA ALA A 73 -11.37 -6.42 5.84
C ALA A 73 -10.71 -5.03 6.00
N ALA A 74 -9.41 -4.92 5.71
CA ALA A 74 -8.69 -3.65 5.77
C ALA A 74 -9.27 -2.62 4.80
N ARG A 75 -9.57 -3.03 3.56
CA ARG A 75 -10.20 -2.16 2.54
C ARG A 75 -11.62 -1.75 2.92
N ALA A 76 -12.40 -2.63 3.55
CA ALA A 76 -13.74 -2.30 4.02
C ALA A 76 -13.71 -1.17 5.06
N VAL A 77 -12.79 -1.23 6.02
CA VAL A 77 -12.58 -0.16 7.01
C VAL A 77 -12.05 1.11 6.33
N ALA A 78 -11.07 1.00 5.44
CA ALA A 78 -10.46 2.14 4.74
C ALA A 78 -11.46 2.93 3.87
N ASN A 79 -12.41 2.23 3.26
CA ASN A 79 -13.44 2.80 2.39
C ASN A 79 -14.70 3.24 3.15
N SER A 80 -14.81 3.00 4.46
CA SER A 80 -15.95 3.44 5.27
C SER A 80 -15.93 4.95 5.45
N ASN A 81 -16.95 5.64 4.93
CA ASN A 81 -17.13 7.08 5.15
C ASN A 81 -17.33 7.42 6.64
N LEU A 82 -17.95 6.53 7.41
CA LEU A 82 -18.13 6.72 8.85
C LEU A 82 -16.80 6.67 9.61
N VAL A 83 -15.91 5.76 9.22
CA VAL A 83 -14.55 5.68 9.79
C VAL A 83 -13.73 6.90 9.39
N LYS A 84 -13.73 7.27 8.09
CA LYS A 84 -13.00 8.44 7.59
C LYS A 84 -13.43 9.74 8.28
N THR A 85 -14.74 9.93 8.47
CA THR A 85 -15.29 11.12 9.16
C THR A 85 -14.99 11.12 10.65
N ALA A 86 -15.03 9.96 11.33
CA ALA A 86 -14.64 9.86 12.74
C ALA A 86 -13.17 10.28 12.94
N ILE A 87 -12.26 9.75 12.11
CA ILE A 87 -10.83 10.07 12.18
C ILE A 87 -10.57 11.55 11.85
N HIS A 88 -11.29 12.11 10.87
CA HIS A 88 -11.23 13.55 10.58
C HIS A 88 -11.64 14.39 11.79
N GLY A 89 -12.74 14.01 12.46
CA GLY A 89 -13.23 14.63 13.70
C GLY A 89 -12.43 14.32 14.96
N ALA A 90 -11.34 13.55 14.85
CA ALA A 90 -10.54 13.07 15.98
C ALA A 90 -11.35 12.25 17.02
N ASP A 91 -12.38 11.54 16.55
CA ASP A 91 -13.20 10.62 17.35
C ASP A 91 -12.67 9.17 17.21
N ALA A 92 -12.28 8.56 18.33
CA ALA A 92 -11.77 7.19 18.39
C ALA A 92 -12.91 6.17 18.45
N ASN A 93 -13.76 6.17 17.42
CA ASN A 93 -14.99 5.39 17.37
C ASN A 93 -14.77 3.97 16.82
N TRP A 94 -14.52 3.02 17.72
CA TRP A 94 -14.27 1.61 17.39
C TRP A 94 -15.51 0.83 16.91
N GLY A 95 -16.71 1.39 17.10
CA GLY A 95 -17.96 0.74 16.68
C GLY A 95 -18.32 0.96 15.21
N ARG A 96 -17.69 1.96 14.58
CA ARG A 96 -17.83 2.28 13.15
C ARG A 96 -16.86 1.48 12.30
#